data_AF-A0A5M8R709-F1
#
_entry.id   AF-A0A5M8R709-F1
#
_cell.length_a   1.000
_cell.length_b   1.000
_cell.length_c   1.000
_cell.angle_alpha   90.00
_cell.angle_beta   90.00
_cell.angle_gamma   90.00
#
_symmetry.space_group_name_H-M   'P 1'
#
loop_
_entity.id
_entity.type
_entity.pdbx_description
1 polymer ?
#
loop_
_entity_poly.entity_id
_entity_poly.type
_entity_poly.pdbx_seq_one_letter_code
_entity_poly.pdbx_strand_id
1 'polypeptide(L)' 'MGIRQSMSRKGNCWDNAPMESFFGHFKDAVDYKECKSLCELKHTIDLYIDEYNNHRYQWGLNKMTPAQYRGHKLAV' A
#
# COMPACT_ATOMS: atom_id res chain seq x y z
N MET A 1 14.02 21.19 -2.93
CA MET A 1 13.00 20.55 -2.06
C MET A 1 13.73 20.11 -0.79
N GLY A 2 13.51 20.76 0.35
CA GLY A 2 14.24 20.52 1.61
C GLY A 2 13.84 19.22 2.32
N ILE A 3 13.80 18.11 1.59
CA ILE A 3 13.44 16.80 2.11
C ILE A 3 14.69 16.16 2.70
N ARG A 4 14.66 15.86 4.00
CA ARG A 4 15.74 15.15 4.67
C ARG A 4 15.59 13.65 4.40
N GLN A 5 16.56 13.07 3.70
CA GLN A 5 16.65 11.62 3.55
C GLN A 5 16.83 10.97 4.93
N SER A 6 16.00 9.99 5.23
CA SER A 6 16.15 9.11 6.40
C SER A 6 16.55 7.74 5.91
N MET A 7 17.70 7.25 6.36
CA MET A 7 18.13 5.88 6.14
C MET A 7 18.03 5.15 7.48
N SER A 8 17.07 4.22 7.57
CA SER A 8 16.90 3.39 8.77
C SER A 8 18.14 2.52 8.99
N ARG A 9 18.52 2.27 10.26
CA ARG A 9 19.60 1.34 10.60
C ARG A 9 19.14 -0.09 10.30
N LYS A 10 20.10 -0.97 9.94
CA LYS A 10 19.84 -2.39 9.69
C LYS A 10 19.09 -3.00 10.90
N GLY A 11 17.92 -3.57 10.66
CA GLY A 11 17.07 -4.19 11.69
C GLY A 11 15.84 -3.39 12.12
N ASN A 12 15.64 -2.17 11.63
CA ASN A 12 14.43 -1.38 11.90
C ASN A 12 13.53 -1.29 10.66
N CYS A 13 12.52 -2.17 10.59
CA CYS A 13 11.68 -2.40 9.41
C CYS A 13 10.36 -1.62 9.39
N TRP A 14 10.08 -0.73 10.36
CA TRP A 14 8.79 -0.03 10.44
C TRP A 14 8.43 0.72 9.14
N ASP A 15 9.42 1.27 8.44
CA ASP A 15 9.21 1.96 7.16
C ASP A 15 8.97 1.00 5.98
N ASN A 16 9.49 -0.23 6.08
CA ASN A 16 9.48 -1.21 5.00
C ASN A 16 8.31 -2.21 5.11
N ALA A 17 7.95 -2.61 6.33
CA ALA A 17 6.91 -3.61 6.58
C ALA A 17 5.55 -3.26 5.95
N PRO A 18 5.06 -2.00 5.96
CA PRO A 18 3.83 -1.64 5.27
C PRO A 18 3.93 -1.83 3.75
N MET A 19 5.07 -1.46 3.15
CA MET A 19 5.30 -1.63 1.71
C MET A 19 5.41 -3.11 1.31
N GLU A 20 6.10 -3.91 2.12
CA GLU A 20 6.19 -5.37 1.91
C GLU A 20 4.81 -6.03 1.98
N SER A 21 3.98 -5.63 2.95
CA SER A 21 2.60 -6.12 3.06
C SER A 21 1.77 -5.73 1.83
N PHE A 22 1.85 -4.48 1.37
CA PHE A 22 1.16 -4.02 0.17
C PHE A 22 1.54 -4.86 -1.06
N PHE A 23 2.84 -5.03 -1.30
CA PHE A 23 3.32 -5.79 -2.46
C PHE A 23 3.06 -7.30 -2.35
N GLY A 24 3.04 -7.86 -1.14
CA GLY A 24 2.60 -9.24 -0.92
C GLY A 24 1.16 -9.43 -1.38
N HIS A 25 0.25 -8.60 -0.88
CA HIS A 25 -1.16 -8.66 -1.27
C HIS A 25 -1.40 -8.34 -2.74
N PHE A 26 -0.65 -7.41 -3.33
CA PHE A 26 -0.77 -7.09 -4.76
C PHE A 26 -0.49 -8.31 -5.63
N LYS A 27 0.58 -9.04 -5.32
CA LYS A 27 0.98 -10.23 -6.07
C LYS A 27 -0.02 -11.39 -5.93
N ASP A 28 -0.72 -11.46 -4.81
CA ASP A 28 -1.77 -12.47 -4.57
C ASP A 28 -3.09 -12.11 -5.25
N ALA A 29 -3.41 -10.82 -5.36
CA ALA A 29 -4.71 -10.34 -5.81
C ALA A 29 -4.78 -9.97 -7.30
N VAL A 30 -3.63 -9.71 -7.93
CA VAL A 30 -3.56 -9.19 -9.30
C VAL A 30 -2.77 -10.13 -10.20
N ASP A 31 -3.42 -10.63 -11.26
CA ASP A 31 -2.76 -11.37 -12.34
C ASP A 31 -2.10 -10.41 -13.34
N TYR A 32 -1.07 -9.71 -12.88
CA TYR A 32 -0.33 -8.73 -13.69
C TYR A 32 0.40 -9.37 -14.90
N LYS A 33 0.53 -10.70 -14.94
CA LYS A 33 1.13 -11.43 -16.05
C LYS A 33 0.25 -11.47 -17.30
N GLU A 34 -1.06 -11.29 -17.13
CA GLU A 34 -2.02 -11.28 -18.24
C GLU A 34 -2.03 -9.93 -18.98
N CYS A 35 -1.45 -8.88 -18.38
CA CYS A 35 -1.36 -7.56 -18.98
C CYS A 35 -0.47 -7.58 -20.24
N LYS A 36 -1.02 -7.14 -21.37
CA LYS A 36 -0.36 -7.15 -22.68
C LYS A 36 0.37 -5.85 -23.00
N SER A 37 0.17 -4.81 -22.18
CA SER A 37 0.81 -3.51 -22.36
C SER A 37 1.14 -2.84 -21.04
N LEU A 38 2.11 -1.91 -21.09
CA LEU A 38 2.43 -1.07 -19.93
C LEU A 38 1.25 -0.18 -19.50
N CYS A 39 0.39 0.25 -20.43
CA CYS A 39 -0.79 1.04 -20.11
C CYS A 39 -1.80 0.22 -19.32
N GLU A 40 -2.05 -1.01 -19.74
CA GLU A 40 -2.93 -1.95 -19.03
C GLU A 40 -2.38 -2.28 -17.64
N LEU A 41 -1.09 -2.59 -17.54
CA LEU A 41 -0.46 -2.84 -16.25
C LEU A 41 -0.58 -1.64 -15.29
N LYS A 42 -0.35 -0.42 -15.78
CA LYS A 42 -0.52 0.81 -14.98
C LYS A 42 -1.96 0.95 -14.50
N HIS A 43 -2.92 0.76 -15.40
CA HIS A 43 -4.33 0.84 -15.05
C HIS A 43 -4.72 -0.17 -13.96
N THR A 44 -4.26 -1.43 -14.09
CA THR A 44 -4.50 -2.46 -13.08
C THR A 44 -3.84 -2.11 -11.74
N ILE A 45 -2.62 -1.56 -11.75
CA ILE A 45 -1.96 -1.07 -10.53
C ILE A 45 -2.77 0.06 -9.87
N ASP A 46 -3.23 1.04 -10.65
CA ASP A 46 -4.03 2.17 -10.14
C ASP A 46 -5.33 1.69 -9.49
N LEU A 47 -6.04 0.77 -10.15
CA LEU A 47 -7.25 0.14 -9.59
C LEU A 47 -6.97 -0.59 -8.28
N TYR A 48 -5.87 -1.35 -8.23
CA TYR A 48 -5.51 -2.07 -7.01
C TYR A 48 -5.10 -1.13 -5.87
N ILE A 49 -4.40 -0.03 -6.17
CA ILE A 49 -4.06 0.98 -5.17
C ILE A 49 -5.31 1.56 -4.53
N ASP A 50 -6.35 1.85 -5.33
CA ASP A 50 -7.64 2.32 -4.84
C ASP A 50 -8.32 1.27 -3.95
N GLU A 51 -8.45 0.03 -4.45
CA GLU A 51 -9.05 -1.08 -3.72
C GLU A 51 -8.35 -1.32 -2.36
N TYR A 52 -7.01 -1.32 -2.35
CA TYR A 52 -6.23 -1.54 -1.14
C TYR A 52 -6.43 -0.41 -0.12
N ASN A 53 -6.45 0.85 -0.55
CA ASN A 53 -6.51 2.00 0.35
C ASN A 53 -7.92 2.34 0.84
N ASN A 54 -8.93 2.12 -0.01
CA ASN A 54 -10.29 2.61 0.23
C ASN A 54 -11.31 1.51 0.53
N HIS A 55 -11.03 0.26 0.15
CA HIS A 55 -12.01 -0.83 0.24
C HIS A 55 -11.53 -2.04 1.06
N ARG A 56 -10.22 -2.27 1.16
CA ARG A 56 -9.65 -3.40 1.91
C ARG A 56 -9.52 -3.11 3.41
N TYR A 57 -10.40 -3.71 4.21
CA TYR A 57 -10.32 -3.66 5.67
C TYR A 57 -9.21 -4.55 6.22
N GLN A 58 -8.45 -4.04 7.19
CA GLN A 58 -7.32 -4.77 7.78
C GLN A 58 -7.46 -4.91 9.29
N TRP A 59 -7.25 -6.14 9.80
CA TRP A 59 -7.31 -6.42 11.23
C TRP A 59 -6.32 -5.59 12.05
N GLY A 60 -5.09 -5.40 11.52
CA GLY A 60 -4.07 -4.56 12.15
C GLY A 60 -4.39 -3.06 12.17
N LEU A 61 -5.43 -2.62 11.47
CA LEU A 61 -5.88 -1.23 11.40
C LEU A 61 -7.24 -1.05 12.11
N ASN A 62 -7.50 -1.78 13.18
CA ASN A 62 -8.80 -1.77 13.88
C ASN A 62 -9.99 -2.08 12.97
N LYS A 63 -9.80 -2.96 11.98
CA LYS A 63 -10.81 -3.27 10.95
C LYS A 63 -11.25 -2.02 10.19
N MET A 64 -10.32 -1.12 9.88
CA MET A 64 -10.50 0.01 8.97
C MET A 64 -9.70 -0.21 7.69
N THR A 65 -10.04 0.55 6.65
CA THR A 65 -9.19 0.69 5.47
C THR A 65 -8.02 1.64 5.78
N PRO A 66 -6.90 1.58 5.04
CA PRO A 66 -5.79 2.52 5.23
C PRO A 66 -6.22 4.00 5.22
N ALA A 67 -7.10 4.39 4.30
CA ALA A 67 -7.60 5.76 4.23
C ALA A 67 -8.44 6.15 5.46
N GLN A 68 -9.32 5.26 5.92
CA GLN A 68 -10.12 5.47 7.13
C GLN A 68 -9.24 5.57 8.38
N TYR A 69 -8.26 4.66 8.52
CA TYR A 69 -7.34 4.65 9.66
C TYR A 69 -6.50 5.93 9.72
N ARG A 70 -6.04 6.44 8.57
CA ARG A 70 -5.37 7.74 8.47
C ARG A 70 -6.28 8.87 8.97
N GLY A 71 -7.54 8.91 8.55
CA GLY A 71 -8.51 9.91 9.01
C GLY A 71 -8.74 9.83 10.52
N HIS A 72 -8.93 8.62 11.05
CA HIS A 72 -9.11 8.37 12.48
C HIS A 72 -7.93 8.86 13.32
N LYS A 73 -6.69 8.62 12.85
CA LYS A 73 -5.45 9.05 13.52
C LYS A 73 -5.19 10.56 13.49
N LEU A 74 -5.75 11.29 12.52
CA LEU A 74 -5.60 12.74 12.41
C LEU A 74 -6.68 13.51 13.18
N ALA A 75 -7.78 12.84 13.52
CA ALA A 75 -8.89 13.41 14.30
C ALA A 75 -8.67 13.27 15.83
N VAL A 76 -7.59 12.61 16.25
CA VAL A 76 -7.14 12.43 17.64
C VAL A 76 -5.83 13.17 17.86
#